data_AF-A0A1F2UJY8-F1
#
_entry.id   AF-A0A1F2UJY8-F1
#
_cell.length_a   1.000
_cell.length_b   1.000
_cell.length_c   1.000
_cell.angle_alpha   90.00
_cell.angle_beta   90.00
_cell.angle_gamma   90.00
#
_symmetry.space_group_name_H-M   'P 1'
#
loop_
_entity.id
_entity.type
_entity.pdbx_description
1 polymer ?
#
loop_
_entity_poly.entity_id
_entity_poly.type
_entity_poly.pdbx_seq_one_letter_code
_entity_poly.pdbx_strand_id
1 'polypeptide(L)'
;MKLTPLDIHHKEFHRAIRGYNEEEVDKFLDDVAEEFERVFKESIELKEQLEKAKHELDGYQGMEKTLQNTLLTAQKSAEDVTVHAKKEAELVLRDSELKAKEVIQEAYDMKRKYEATLNHLKQAEEDFRNKFKSMLESYMRIADSTAALAEIGTDIPGLNEKTRAFEERPSFVEIEKHSFAEVEKPRISLAKIDEESEEITAEENLDDFLPGSFIAETFVPDDFMSTYGDARDASKNDMPKKKNDDDFEDFGKPRDSMAF
;
A
#
# COMPACT_ATOMS: atom_id res chain seq x y z
N MET A 1 -39.52 -58.67 11.85
CA MET A 1 -39.52 -59.72 12.90
C MET A 1 -40.56 -60.77 12.52
N LYS A 2 -40.46 -62.00 13.07
CA LYS A 2 -41.31 -63.15 12.68
C LYS A 2 -42.58 -63.35 13.54
N LEU A 3 -42.69 -62.65 14.67
CA LEU A 3 -43.83 -62.70 15.60
C LEU A 3 -44.06 -61.31 16.19
N THR A 4 -45.31 -60.93 16.36
CA THR A 4 -45.78 -59.71 17.03
C THR A 4 -46.43 -60.07 18.38
N PRO A 5 -46.59 -59.11 19.32
CA PRO A 5 -47.31 -59.36 20.57
C PRO A 5 -48.73 -59.90 20.33
N LEU A 6 -49.41 -59.41 19.28
CA LEU A 6 -50.71 -59.90 18.82
C LEU A 6 -50.69 -61.35 18.34
N ASP A 7 -49.57 -61.82 17.79
CA ASP A 7 -49.41 -63.22 17.37
C ASP A 7 -49.22 -64.17 18.56
N ILE A 8 -48.78 -63.66 19.71
CA ILE A 8 -48.64 -64.43 20.96
C ILE A 8 -50.02 -64.61 21.60
N HIS A 9 -50.85 -63.57 21.65
CA HIS A 9 -52.22 -63.65 22.17
C HIS A 9 -53.13 -64.58 21.37
N HIS A 10 -52.96 -64.66 20.05
CA HIS A 10 -53.78 -65.52 19.19
C HIS A 10 -53.16 -66.90 18.95
N LYS A 11 -52.16 -67.30 19.74
CA LYS A 11 -51.45 -68.56 19.51
C LYS A 11 -52.23 -69.75 20.06
N GLU A 12 -52.83 -70.53 19.17
CA GLU A 12 -53.49 -71.78 19.56
C GLU A 12 -52.53 -72.98 19.55
N PHE A 13 -52.57 -73.77 20.64
CA PHE A 13 -51.80 -75.01 20.80
C PHE A 13 -52.68 -76.25 20.64
N HIS A 14 -52.09 -77.34 20.17
CA HIS A 14 -52.80 -78.59 19.88
C HIS A 14 -52.87 -79.43 21.16
N ARG A 15 -54.04 -80.00 21.50
CA ARG A 15 -54.21 -80.82 22.72
C ARG A 15 -53.59 -82.20 22.55
N ALA A 16 -52.83 -82.65 23.54
CA ALA A 16 -52.21 -83.99 23.58
C ALA A 16 -52.55 -84.71 24.89
N ILE A 17 -52.59 -86.05 24.87
CA ILE A 17 -53.00 -86.91 26.00
C ILE A 17 -52.10 -86.73 27.24
N ARG A 18 -50.88 -86.21 27.06
CA ARG A 18 -50.01 -85.64 28.10
C ARG A 18 -49.52 -84.28 27.61
N GLY A 19 -49.67 -83.24 28.41
CA GLY A 19 -49.30 -81.87 28.07
C GLY A 19 -49.20 -80.99 29.31
N TYR A 20 -48.81 -79.73 29.09
CA TYR A 20 -48.83 -78.70 30.13
C TYR A 20 -50.28 -78.31 30.48
N ASN A 21 -50.47 -77.73 31.67
CA ASN A 21 -51.77 -77.23 32.10
C ASN A 21 -52.15 -76.00 31.27
N GLU A 22 -53.30 -76.04 30.59
CA GLU A 22 -53.79 -74.96 29.71
C GLU A 22 -53.90 -73.62 30.47
N GLU A 23 -54.42 -73.61 31.70
CA GLU A 23 -54.59 -72.37 32.49
C GLU A 23 -53.26 -71.71 32.91
N GLU A 24 -52.24 -72.51 33.22
CA GLU A 24 -50.91 -71.99 33.59
C GLU A 24 -50.15 -71.48 32.36
N VAL A 25 -50.33 -72.16 31.21
CA VAL A 25 -49.74 -71.75 29.94
C VAL A 25 -50.37 -70.44 29.45
N ASP A 26 -51.70 -70.30 29.54
CA ASP A 26 -52.39 -69.08 29.13
C ASP A 26 -51.95 -67.87 29.96
N LYS A 27 -51.87 -68.01 31.30
CA LYS A 27 -51.32 -66.96 32.17
C LYS A 27 -49.89 -66.57 31.81
N PHE A 28 -49.03 -67.54 31.53
CA PHE A 28 -47.67 -67.27 31.14
C PHE A 28 -47.59 -66.57 29.78
N LEU A 29 -48.46 -66.93 28.83
CA LEU A 29 -48.53 -66.27 27.52
C LEU A 29 -49.03 -64.83 27.62
N ASP A 30 -49.96 -64.53 28.53
CA ASP A 30 -50.39 -63.16 28.83
C ASP A 30 -49.22 -62.32 29.38
N ASP A 31 -48.49 -62.84 30.38
CA ASP A 31 -47.31 -62.16 30.95
C ASP A 31 -46.22 -61.94 29.88
N VAL A 32 -45.97 -62.95 29.03
CA VAL A 32 -44.99 -62.86 27.93
C VAL A 32 -45.46 -61.87 26.86
N ALA A 33 -46.74 -61.83 26.53
CA ALA A 33 -47.28 -60.91 25.54
C ALA A 33 -47.16 -59.45 26.02
N GLU A 34 -47.47 -59.17 27.29
CA GLU A 34 -47.34 -57.84 27.89
C GLU A 34 -45.88 -57.36 27.91
N GLU A 35 -44.95 -58.20 28.39
CA GLU A 35 -43.51 -57.88 28.40
C GLU A 35 -42.95 -57.72 26.98
N PHE A 36 -43.39 -58.56 26.04
CA PHE A 36 -42.97 -58.47 24.64
C PHE A 36 -43.51 -57.20 23.98
N GLU A 37 -44.75 -56.78 24.28
CA GLU A 37 -45.29 -55.51 23.82
C GLU A 37 -44.49 -54.32 24.35
N ARG A 38 -44.12 -54.33 25.65
CA ARG A 38 -43.28 -53.29 26.25
C ARG A 38 -41.94 -53.16 25.53
N VAL A 39 -41.22 -54.27 25.38
CA VAL A 39 -39.92 -54.30 24.69
C VAL A 39 -40.06 -53.93 23.21
N PHE A 40 -41.16 -54.32 22.57
CA PHE A 40 -41.42 -53.99 21.17
C PHE A 40 -41.64 -52.48 20.99
N LYS A 41 -42.42 -51.83 21.85
CA LYS A 41 -42.60 -50.36 21.85
C LYS A 41 -41.28 -49.65 22.09
N GLU A 42 -40.52 -50.06 23.09
CA GLU A 42 -39.20 -49.49 23.38
C GLU A 42 -38.23 -49.66 22.19
N SER A 43 -38.25 -50.82 21.51
CA SER A 43 -37.43 -51.03 20.32
C SER A 43 -37.82 -50.11 19.16
N ILE A 44 -39.11 -49.76 19.01
CA ILE A 44 -39.55 -48.82 17.98
C ILE A 44 -39.08 -47.42 18.35
N GLU A 45 -39.30 -47.00 19.60
CA GLU A 45 -38.92 -45.67 20.08
C GLU A 45 -37.40 -45.45 19.99
N LEU A 46 -36.60 -46.42 20.44
CA LEU A 46 -35.14 -46.36 20.34
C LEU A 46 -34.67 -46.29 18.89
N LYS A 47 -35.33 -47.01 17.96
CA LYS A 47 -35.00 -46.92 16.53
C LYS A 47 -35.33 -45.54 15.97
N GLU A 48 -36.46 -44.97 16.36
CA GLU A 48 -36.85 -43.63 15.92
C GLU A 48 -35.87 -42.57 16.44
N GLN A 49 -35.48 -42.65 17.72
CA GLN A 49 -34.46 -41.76 18.31
C GLN A 49 -33.11 -41.92 17.61
N LEU A 50 -32.71 -43.15 17.29
CA LEU A 50 -31.45 -43.42 16.60
C LEU A 50 -31.46 -42.87 15.17
N GLU A 51 -32.56 -42.98 14.44
CA GLU A 51 -32.67 -42.37 13.11
C GLU A 51 -32.68 -40.83 13.18
N LYS A 52 -33.34 -40.23 14.18
CA LYS A 52 -33.26 -38.78 14.43
C LYS A 52 -31.83 -38.33 14.72
N ALA A 53 -31.13 -39.00 15.63
CA ALA A 53 -29.76 -38.67 15.99
C ALA A 53 -28.78 -38.84 14.81
N LYS A 54 -28.97 -39.86 13.97
CA LYS A 54 -28.19 -40.01 12.74
C LYS A 54 -28.41 -38.85 11.77
N HIS A 55 -29.67 -38.44 11.57
CA HIS A 55 -29.99 -37.33 10.68
C HIS A 55 -29.36 -36.02 11.16
N GLU A 56 -29.39 -35.76 12.48
CA GLU A 56 -28.71 -34.61 13.08
C GLU A 56 -27.19 -34.69 12.88
N LEU A 57 -26.58 -35.86 13.09
CA LEU A 57 -25.15 -36.07 12.88
C LEU A 57 -24.75 -35.83 11.43
N ASP A 58 -25.53 -36.31 10.46
CA ASP A 58 -25.29 -36.06 9.04
C ASP A 58 -25.37 -34.57 8.71
N GLY A 59 -26.31 -33.84 9.32
CA GLY A 59 -26.41 -32.39 9.24
C GLY A 59 -25.17 -31.68 9.78
N TYR A 60 -24.70 -32.08 10.96
CA TYR A 60 -23.48 -31.52 11.57
C TYR A 60 -22.23 -31.82 10.72
N GLN A 61 -22.10 -33.03 10.17
CA GLN A 61 -20.98 -33.37 9.28
C GLN A 61 -21.00 -32.55 7.98
N GLY A 62 -22.19 -32.25 7.44
CA GLY A 62 -22.33 -31.36 6.28
C GLY A 62 -21.90 -29.92 6.61
N MET A 63 -22.32 -29.43 7.78
CA MET A 63 -21.94 -28.10 8.26
C MET A 63 -20.43 -28.00 8.55
N GLU A 64 -19.83 -29.01 9.18
CA GLU A 64 -18.40 -29.10 9.44
C GLU A 64 -17.59 -29.03 8.14
N LYS A 65 -17.97 -29.82 7.12
CA LYS A 65 -17.33 -29.77 5.80
C LYS A 65 -17.43 -28.40 5.16
N THR A 66 -18.59 -27.76 5.28
CA THR A 66 -18.82 -26.43 4.73
C THR A 66 -17.94 -25.40 5.44
N LEU A 67 -17.89 -25.44 6.78
CA LEU A 67 -17.05 -24.56 7.58
C LEU A 67 -15.56 -24.77 7.26
N GLN A 68 -15.11 -26.02 7.14
CA GLN A 68 -13.74 -26.35 6.76
C GLN A 68 -13.40 -25.80 5.38
N ASN A 69 -14.27 -25.96 4.39
CA ASN A 69 -14.07 -25.43 3.05
C ASN A 69 -14.05 -23.90 3.04
N THR A 70 -14.93 -23.24 3.81
CA THR A 70 -14.96 -21.79 3.95
C THR A 70 -13.68 -21.29 4.62
N LEU A 71 -13.20 -21.93 5.68
CA LEU A 71 -11.95 -21.58 6.36
C LEU A 71 -10.75 -21.73 5.42
N LEU A 72 -10.67 -22.82 4.65
CA LEU A 72 -9.62 -23.03 3.67
C LEU A 72 -9.66 -21.96 2.56
N THR A 73 -10.85 -21.60 2.10
CA THR A 73 -11.03 -20.56 1.07
C THR A 73 -10.65 -19.19 1.61
N ALA A 74 -11.05 -18.87 2.83
CA ALA A 74 -10.69 -17.62 3.50
C ALA A 74 -9.17 -17.53 3.73
N GLN A 75 -8.53 -18.62 4.17
CA GLN A 75 -7.08 -18.68 4.33
C GLN A 75 -6.37 -18.46 2.99
N LYS A 76 -6.80 -19.17 1.94
CA LYS A 76 -6.22 -19.03 0.60
C LYS A 76 -6.38 -17.61 0.06
N SER A 77 -7.57 -17.02 0.22
CA SER A 77 -7.83 -15.64 -0.18
C SER A 77 -6.93 -14.64 0.58
N ALA A 78 -6.77 -14.83 1.89
CA ALA A 78 -5.87 -14.00 2.69
C ALA A 78 -4.40 -14.14 2.21
N GLU A 79 -3.94 -15.37 1.94
CA GLU A 79 -2.62 -15.61 1.37
C GLU A 79 -2.46 -14.92 0.01
N ASP A 80 -3.43 -15.09 -0.90
CA ASP A 80 -3.43 -14.47 -2.23
C ASP A 80 -3.36 -12.93 -2.14
N VAL A 81 -4.12 -12.30 -1.24
CA VAL A 81 -4.06 -10.85 -0.97
C VAL A 81 -2.66 -10.44 -0.53
N THR A 82 -2.04 -11.18 0.40
CA THR A 82 -0.69 -10.83 0.86
C THR A 82 0.37 -10.99 -0.23
N VAL A 83 0.25 -12.00 -1.08
CA VAL A 83 1.17 -12.21 -2.21
C VAL A 83 0.99 -11.12 -3.25
N HIS A 84 -0.26 -10.76 -3.58
CA HIS A 84 -0.56 -9.68 -4.51
C HIS A 84 -0.03 -8.33 -4.01
N ALA A 85 -0.32 -7.98 -2.76
CA ALA A 85 0.15 -6.74 -2.16
C ALA A 85 1.69 -6.63 -2.14
N LYS A 86 2.39 -7.74 -1.87
CA LYS A 86 3.86 -7.77 -1.93
C LYS A 86 4.37 -7.53 -3.35
N LYS A 87 3.80 -8.21 -4.35
CA LYS A 87 4.19 -8.06 -5.75
C LYS A 87 3.93 -6.64 -6.25
N GLU A 88 2.79 -6.06 -5.90
CA GLU A 88 2.44 -4.68 -6.23
C GLU A 88 3.40 -3.69 -5.56
N ALA A 89 3.71 -3.88 -4.28
CA ALA A 89 4.70 -3.06 -3.57
C ALA A 89 6.09 -3.13 -4.23
N GLU A 90 6.54 -4.32 -4.64
CA GLU A 90 7.80 -4.49 -5.37
C GLU A 90 7.81 -3.76 -6.72
N LEU A 91 6.70 -3.79 -7.46
CA LEU A 91 6.56 -3.04 -8.72
C LEU A 91 6.61 -1.53 -8.47
N VAL A 92 5.86 -1.02 -7.51
CA VAL A 92 5.85 0.40 -7.15
C VAL A 92 7.25 0.87 -6.71
N LEU A 93 7.96 0.08 -5.91
CA LEU A 93 9.33 0.39 -5.51
C LEU A 93 10.26 0.45 -6.73
N ARG A 94 10.19 -0.54 -7.61
CA ARG A 94 11.02 -0.59 -8.82
C ARG A 94 10.75 0.61 -9.74
N ASP A 95 9.49 0.96 -9.97
CA ASP A 95 9.11 2.10 -10.79
C ASP A 95 9.55 3.42 -10.16
N SER A 96 9.43 3.54 -8.84
CA SER A 96 9.89 4.70 -8.09
C SER A 96 11.42 4.85 -8.18
N GLU A 97 12.17 3.74 -8.09
CA GLU A 97 13.62 3.74 -8.26
C GLU A 97 14.04 4.15 -9.68
N LEU A 98 13.32 3.70 -10.70
CA LEU A 98 13.57 4.09 -12.09
C LEU A 98 13.31 5.58 -12.29
N LYS A 99 12.17 6.10 -11.83
CA LYS A 99 11.84 7.54 -11.89
C LYS A 99 12.85 8.38 -11.11
N ALA A 100 13.27 7.92 -9.92
CA ALA A 100 14.29 8.63 -9.15
C ALA A 100 15.62 8.72 -9.91
N LYS A 101 16.06 7.63 -10.56
CA LYS A 101 17.26 7.64 -11.39
C LYS A 101 17.13 8.58 -12.58
N GLU A 102 15.99 8.60 -13.24
CA GLU A 102 15.69 9.50 -14.37
C GLU A 102 15.79 10.97 -13.93
N VAL A 103 15.11 11.35 -12.84
CA VAL A 103 15.16 12.72 -12.29
C VAL A 103 16.58 13.13 -11.92
N ILE A 104 17.35 12.23 -11.31
CA ILE A 104 18.75 12.50 -10.96
C ILE A 104 19.58 12.72 -12.23
N GLN A 105 19.38 11.90 -13.25
CA GLN A 105 20.10 12.01 -14.51
C GLN A 105 19.76 13.33 -15.22
N GLU A 106 18.48 13.70 -15.29
CA GLU A 106 18.03 14.99 -15.81
C GLU A 106 18.67 16.16 -15.05
N ALA A 107 18.72 16.09 -13.71
CA ALA A 107 19.36 17.12 -12.89
C ALA A 107 20.86 17.25 -13.20
N TYR A 108 21.57 16.13 -13.41
CA TYR A 108 22.97 16.17 -13.83
C TYR A 108 23.15 16.76 -15.23
N ASP A 109 22.29 16.43 -16.18
CA ASP A 109 22.36 16.98 -17.54
C ASP A 109 22.07 18.48 -17.55
N MET A 110 21.09 18.93 -16.75
CA MET A 110 20.82 20.35 -16.55
C MET A 110 22.00 21.06 -15.90
N LYS A 111 22.61 20.48 -14.86
CA LYS A 111 23.83 21.03 -14.24
C LYS A 111 24.94 21.20 -15.27
N ARG A 112 25.22 20.18 -16.09
CA ARG A 112 26.25 20.23 -17.14
C ARG A 112 25.97 21.33 -18.16
N LYS A 113 24.71 21.50 -18.57
CA LYS A 113 24.30 22.60 -19.46
C LYS A 113 24.57 23.95 -18.83
N TYR A 114 24.19 24.17 -17.57
CA TYR A 114 24.43 25.43 -16.87
C TYR A 114 25.91 25.72 -16.63
N GLU A 115 26.72 24.70 -16.34
CA GLU A 115 28.18 24.86 -16.22
C GLU A 115 28.81 25.26 -17.56
N ALA A 116 28.36 24.67 -18.67
CA ALA A 116 28.80 25.03 -20.01
C ALA A 116 28.41 26.47 -20.38
N THR A 117 27.16 26.87 -20.13
CA THR A 117 26.72 28.25 -20.40
C THR A 117 27.41 29.27 -19.50
N LEU A 118 27.65 28.94 -18.23
CA LEU A 118 28.41 29.79 -17.31
C LEU A 118 29.83 30.02 -17.80
N ASN A 119 30.51 28.96 -18.27
CA ASN A 119 31.86 29.08 -18.81
C ASN A 119 31.88 29.91 -20.10
N HIS A 120 30.90 29.71 -20.98
CA HIS A 120 30.78 30.52 -22.20
C HIS A 120 30.51 32.00 -21.87
N LEU A 121 29.63 32.29 -20.90
CA LEU A 121 29.33 33.65 -20.49
C LEU A 121 30.56 34.35 -19.87
N LYS A 122 31.35 33.63 -19.07
CA LYS A 122 32.62 34.15 -18.53
C LYS A 122 33.62 34.49 -19.65
N GLN A 123 33.75 33.62 -20.66
CA GLN A 123 34.61 33.89 -21.82
C GLN A 123 34.11 35.12 -22.60
N ALA A 124 32.80 35.22 -22.85
CA ALA A 124 32.22 36.37 -23.53
C ALA A 124 32.41 37.69 -22.75
N GLU A 125 32.33 37.62 -21.41
CA GLU A 125 32.59 38.76 -20.52
C GLU A 125 34.06 39.22 -20.58
N GLU A 126 35.00 38.27 -20.53
CA GLU A 126 36.43 38.56 -20.67
C GLU A 126 36.75 39.14 -22.06
N ASP A 127 36.21 38.55 -23.12
CA ASP A 127 36.37 39.04 -24.50
C ASP A 127 35.79 40.45 -24.66
N PHE A 128 34.61 40.71 -24.11
CA PHE A 128 34.01 42.04 -24.14
C PHE A 128 34.86 43.05 -23.38
N ARG A 129 35.31 42.71 -22.17
CA ARG A 129 36.17 43.56 -21.34
C ARG A 129 37.47 43.91 -22.07
N ASN A 130 38.11 42.93 -22.72
CA ASN A 130 39.33 43.13 -23.49
C ASN A 130 39.10 44.02 -24.72
N LYS A 131 38.03 43.76 -25.49
CA LYS A 131 37.64 44.58 -26.64
C LYS A 131 37.34 46.03 -26.23
N PHE A 132 36.60 46.20 -25.13
CA PHE A 132 36.23 47.51 -24.62
C PHE A 132 37.46 48.31 -24.15
N LYS A 133 38.38 47.66 -23.42
CA LYS A 133 39.64 48.27 -23.00
C LYS A 133 40.48 48.71 -24.19
N SER A 134 40.67 47.84 -25.19
CA SER A 134 41.42 48.19 -26.41
C SER A 134 40.78 49.35 -27.18
N MET A 135 39.44 49.42 -27.20
CA MET A 135 38.72 50.53 -27.82
C MET A 135 38.94 51.85 -27.09
N LEU A 136 38.86 51.85 -25.75
CA LEU A 136 39.17 53.04 -24.96
C LEU A 136 40.63 53.47 -25.12
N GLU A 137 41.59 52.54 -25.12
CA GLU A 137 43.01 52.82 -25.37
C GLU A 137 43.22 53.43 -26.77
N SER A 138 42.52 52.94 -27.78
CA SER A 138 42.53 53.52 -29.12
C SER A 138 42.00 54.96 -29.13
N TYR A 139 40.90 55.24 -28.43
CA TYR A 139 40.36 56.60 -28.32
C TYR A 139 41.30 57.53 -27.56
N MET A 140 41.91 57.07 -26.47
CA MET A 140 42.92 57.84 -25.73
C MET A 140 44.13 58.16 -26.61
N ARG A 141 44.64 57.18 -27.38
CA ARG A 141 45.73 57.41 -28.33
C ARG A 141 45.37 58.44 -29.40
N ILE A 142 44.14 58.42 -29.90
CA ILE A 142 43.67 59.43 -30.86
C ILE A 142 43.62 60.80 -30.18
N ALA A 143 43.08 60.91 -28.97
CA ALA A 143 43.03 62.17 -28.22
C ALA A 143 44.44 62.73 -27.95
N ASP A 144 45.38 61.88 -27.52
CA ASP A 144 46.79 62.25 -27.33
C ASP A 144 47.46 62.64 -28.65
N SER A 145 47.12 61.97 -29.77
CA SER A 145 47.61 62.34 -31.09
C SER A 145 47.04 63.68 -31.58
N THR A 146 45.79 64.01 -31.25
CA THR A 146 45.21 65.33 -31.53
C THR A 146 45.78 66.41 -30.61
N ALA A 147 46.17 66.07 -29.38
CA ALA A 147 46.93 66.96 -28.52
C ALA A 147 48.38 67.16 -29.03
N ALA A 148 49.01 66.12 -29.57
CA ALA A 148 50.31 66.22 -30.24
C ALA A 148 50.23 67.02 -31.56
N LEU A 149 49.08 66.96 -32.27
CA LEU A 149 48.78 67.83 -33.41
C LEU A 149 48.37 69.25 -32.97
N ALA A 150 47.95 69.47 -31.72
CA ALA A 150 47.71 70.80 -31.17
C ALA A 150 49.02 71.49 -30.72
N GLU A 151 50.09 70.74 -30.45
CA GLU A 151 51.44 71.29 -30.25
C GLU A 151 52.22 71.49 -31.57
N ILE A 152 51.78 70.89 -32.67
CA ILE A 152 52.38 71.09 -34.00
C ILE A 152 51.40 71.84 -34.90
N GLY A 153 51.46 73.17 -34.83
CA GLY A 153 51.12 74.05 -35.94
C GLY A 153 49.62 74.27 -36.17
N THR A 154 49.12 75.35 -35.59
CA THR A 154 48.23 76.24 -36.34
C THR A 154 48.88 76.57 -37.68
N ASP A 155 48.43 75.94 -38.76
CA ASP A 155 48.35 76.46 -40.14
C ASP A 155 48.43 75.32 -41.16
N ILE A 156 47.28 74.75 -41.52
CA ILE A 156 47.10 74.12 -42.85
C ILE A 156 45.73 74.52 -43.43
N PRO A 157 45.69 75.35 -44.48
CA PRO A 157 44.45 75.72 -45.19
C PRO A 157 44.02 74.57 -46.12
N GLY A 158 42.74 74.20 -46.09
CA GLY A 158 42.15 73.19 -46.99
C GLY A 158 41.13 72.21 -46.37
N LEU A 159 40.65 72.46 -45.15
CA LEU A 159 39.80 71.50 -44.41
C LEU A 159 38.28 71.66 -44.62
N ASN A 160 37.81 72.18 -45.76
CA ASN A 160 36.37 72.41 -45.99
C ASN A 160 35.71 71.56 -47.09
N GLU A 161 36.42 70.59 -47.70
CA GLU A 161 35.81 69.75 -48.76
C GLU A 161 35.65 68.26 -48.43
N LYS A 162 36.18 67.78 -47.30
CA LYS A 162 36.01 66.36 -46.87
C LYS A 162 35.08 66.16 -45.67
N THR A 163 34.52 67.23 -45.11
CA THR A 163 33.47 67.17 -44.07
C THR A 163 32.08 66.88 -44.63
N ARG A 164 31.89 66.81 -45.95
CA ARG A 164 30.61 66.44 -46.60
C ARG A 164 30.46 64.98 -47.00
N ALA A 165 31.52 64.16 -46.89
CA ALA A 165 31.49 62.76 -47.32
C ALA A 165 31.38 61.75 -46.16
N PHE A 166 31.13 62.22 -44.93
CA PHE A 166 30.95 61.36 -43.75
C PHE A 166 29.49 61.30 -43.25
N GLU A 167 28.57 62.01 -43.90
CA GLU A 167 27.12 62.00 -43.55
C GLU A 167 26.34 60.82 -44.14
N GLU A 168 26.97 59.95 -44.96
CA GLU A 168 26.32 58.75 -45.51
C GLU A 168 26.91 57.44 -44.97
N ARG A 169 27.10 57.35 -43.64
CA ARG A 169 27.13 56.05 -42.97
C ARG A 169 25.75 55.78 -42.40
N PRO A 170 25.04 54.72 -42.84
CA PRO A 170 23.80 54.35 -42.17
C PRO A 170 24.12 54.05 -40.71
N SER A 171 23.27 54.60 -39.84
CA SER A 171 23.20 54.32 -38.41
C SER A 171 23.46 52.85 -38.12
N PHE A 172 24.49 52.56 -37.34
CA PHE A 172 24.65 51.28 -36.66
C PHE A 172 23.49 51.11 -35.68
N VAL A 173 22.39 50.54 -36.15
CA VAL A 173 21.35 49.87 -35.35
C VAL A 173 20.89 48.65 -36.14
N GLU A 174 21.79 47.70 -36.35
CA GLU A 174 21.41 46.30 -36.52
C GLU A 174 22.12 45.52 -35.42
N ILE A 175 21.58 45.65 -34.20
CA ILE A 175 21.59 44.50 -33.31
C ILE A 175 20.66 43.52 -33.99
N GLU A 176 21.25 42.56 -34.69
CA GLU A 176 20.56 41.38 -35.16
C GLU A 176 19.65 40.88 -34.06
N LYS A 177 18.37 40.71 -34.41
CA LYS A 177 17.41 39.93 -33.65
C LYS A 177 17.88 38.48 -33.63
N HIS A 178 18.97 38.18 -32.93
CA HIS A 178 19.15 36.87 -32.36
C HIS A 178 18.22 36.82 -31.16
N SER A 179 17.00 36.37 -31.50
CA SER A 179 16.06 35.69 -30.63
C SER A 179 16.46 35.75 -29.16
N PHE A 180 15.90 36.72 -28.45
CA PHE A 180 15.36 36.40 -27.14
C PHE A 180 14.23 35.40 -27.43
N ALA A 181 14.60 34.15 -27.73
CA ALA A 181 13.69 33.03 -27.62
C ALA A 181 13.27 33.11 -26.17
N GLU A 182 12.02 33.50 -26.00
CA GLU A 182 11.16 33.22 -24.87
C GLU A 182 11.84 32.19 -23.97
N VAL A 183 12.44 32.63 -22.86
CA VAL A 183 12.76 31.73 -21.77
C VAL A 183 11.41 31.32 -21.25
N GLU A 184 10.78 30.36 -21.93
CA GLU A 184 9.75 29.52 -21.35
C GLU A 184 10.39 29.04 -20.06
N LYS A 185 9.94 29.61 -18.94
CA LYS A 185 10.09 28.95 -17.66
C LYS A 185 9.67 27.52 -17.94
N PRO A 186 10.54 26.50 -17.76
CA PRO A 186 10.07 25.15 -17.87
C PRO A 186 9.01 25.03 -16.78
N ARG A 187 7.74 25.04 -17.22
CA ARG A 187 6.67 24.47 -16.42
C ARG A 187 7.23 23.11 -16.09
N ILE A 188 7.43 22.83 -14.81
CA ILE A 188 7.48 21.46 -14.34
C ILE A 188 6.23 20.87 -14.96
N SER A 189 6.41 20.10 -16.04
CA SER A 189 5.43 19.14 -16.47
C SER A 189 5.42 18.14 -15.32
N LEU A 190 4.66 18.49 -14.29
CA LEU A 190 3.71 17.54 -13.73
C LEU A 190 3.05 16.98 -14.98
N ALA A 191 3.61 15.89 -15.50
CA ALA A 191 2.89 15.03 -16.40
C ALA A 191 1.52 14.95 -15.75
N LYS A 192 0.49 15.40 -16.47
CA LYS A 192 -0.87 15.05 -16.10
C LYS A 192 -0.76 13.57 -15.79
N ILE A 193 -0.94 13.23 -14.52
CA ILE A 193 -1.37 11.89 -14.19
C ILE A 193 -2.59 11.80 -15.06
N ASP A 194 -2.51 11.00 -16.13
CA ASP A 194 -3.68 10.71 -16.93
C ASP A 194 -4.70 10.24 -15.89
N GLU A 195 -5.69 11.08 -15.63
CA GLU A 195 -6.96 10.70 -15.03
C GLU A 195 -7.69 9.82 -16.07
N GLU A 196 -7.01 8.81 -16.59
CA GLU A 196 -7.61 7.49 -16.77
C GLU A 196 -7.39 6.78 -15.43
N SER A 197 -8.04 7.32 -14.39
CA SER A 197 -8.85 6.41 -13.60
C SER A 197 -9.74 5.68 -14.60
N GLU A 198 -9.33 4.48 -15.00
CA GLU A 198 -10.32 3.45 -15.22
C GLU A 198 -11.12 3.45 -13.91
N GLU A 199 -12.26 4.13 -13.98
CA GLU A 199 -13.37 3.91 -13.11
C GLU A 199 -13.66 2.42 -13.29
N ILE A 200 -13.01 1.59 -12.47
CA ILE A 200 -13.52 0.27 -12.15
C ILE A 200 -14.79 0.62 -11.39
N THR A 201 -15.86 0.89 -12.15
CA THR A 201 -17.22 0.76 -11.67
C THR A 201 -17.27 -0.67 -11.16
N ALA A 202 -17.16 -0.81 -9.84
CA ALA A 202 -17.57 -1.99 -9.12
C ALA A 202 -19.11 -2.07 -9.20
N GLU A 203 -19.62 -2.14 -10.44
CA GLU A 203 -20.94 -2.62 -10.80
C GLU A 203 -20.75 -3.94 -11.54
N GLU A 204 -19.97 -4.86 -10.97
CA GLU A 204 -20.16 -6.28 -11.19
C GLU A 204 -20.59 -6.90 -9.85
N ASN A 205 -21.90 -6.87 -9.67
CA ASN A 205 -22.70 -7.84 -8.92
C ASN A 205 -22.10 -8.33 -7.60
N LEU A 206 -22.21 -7.47 -6.59
CA LEU A 206 -22.13 -7.88 -5.18
C LEU A 206 -23.38 -8.65 -4.70
N ASP A 207 -24.17 -9.20 -5.63
CA ASP A 207 -25.41 -9.97 -5.37
C ASP A 207 -25.24 -11.48 -5.64
N ASP A 208 -24.12 -11.92 -6.24
CA ASP A 208 -23.91 -13.33 -6.62
C ASP A 208 -23.07 -14.15 -5.62
N PHE A 209 -22.57 -13.54 -4.54
CA PHE A 209 -21.70 -14.24 -3.56
C PHE A 209 -22.33 -14.53 -2.20
N LEU A 210 -23.66 -14.63 -2.14
CA LEU A 210 -24.36 -15.12 -0.96
C LEU A 210 -25.36 -16.23 -1.35
N PRO A 211 -25.06 -17.51 -1.08
CA PRO A 211 -26.11 -18.51 -1.06
C PRO A 211 -27.01 -18.21 0.15
N GLY A 212 -28.14 -17.53 -0.11
CA GLY A 212 -29.38 -17.61 0.65
C GLY A 212 -29.33 -17.29 2.15
N SER A 213 -29.92 -16.15 2.52
CA SER A 213 -30.51 -15.88 3.84
C SER A 213 -29.65 -16.30 5.05
N PHE A 214 -28.54 -15.61 5.29
CA PHE A 214 -27.94 -15.62 6.62
C PHE A 214 -28.76 -14.68 7.51
N ILE A 215 -29.75 -15.26 8.19
CA ILE A 215 -30.41 -14.64 9.33
C ILE A 215 -29.32 -14.49 10.39
N ALA A 216 -28.83 -13.26 10.56
CA ALA A 216 -27.92 -12.91 11.64
C ALA A 216 -28.69 -12.93 12.97
N GLU A 217 -28.93 -14.12 13.51
CA GLU A 217 -28.96 -14.29 14.96
C GLU A 217 -27.53 -14.58 15.38
N THR A 218 -26.88 -13.50 15.84
CA THR A 218 -25.56 -13.49 16.42
C THR A 218 -25.49 -14.45 17.61
N PHE A 219 -25.02 -15.68 17.38
CA PHE A 219 -24.42 -16.47 18.44
C PHE A 219 -22.93 -16.16 18.48
N VAL A 220 -22.58 -15.13 19.25
CA VAL A 220 -21.21 -14.88 19.68
C VAL A 220 -21.03 -15.68 20.96
N PRO A 221 -20.20 -16.73 21.01
CA PRO A 221 -19.88 -17.40 22.26
C PRO A 221 -19.17 -16.42 23.20
N ASP A 222 -19.63 -16.34 24.46
CA ASP A 222 -19.16 -15.38 25.47
C ASP A 222 -17.64 -15.42 25.76
N ASP A 223 -16.93 -16.46 25.32
CA ASP A 223 -15.55 -16.73 25.72
C ASP A 223 -14.44 -16.12 24.83
N PHE A 224 -14.77 -15.36 23.76
CA PHE A 224 -13.74 -14.86 22.84
C PHE A 224 -13.29 -13.39 23.04
N MET A 225 -13.79 -12.69 24.07
CA MET A 225 -13.48 -11.27 24.33
C MET A 225 -12.81 -11.05 25.71
N SER A 226 -11.66 -11.68 25.97
CA SER A 226 -10.91 -11.44 27.22
C SER A 226 -9.41 -11.13 27.08
N THR A 227 -8.83 -10.99 25.88
CA THR A 227 -7.37 -10.84 25.76
C THR A 227 -6.85 -9.65 24.97
N TYR A 228 -7.66 -8.62 24.74
CA TYR A 228 -7.15 -7.32 24.29
C TYR A 228 -7.68 -6.20 25.19
N GLY A 229 -6.96 -6.00 26.29
CA GLY A 229 -7.16 -4.87 27.20
C GLY A 229 -6.79 -3.55 26.53
N ASP A 230 -7.81 -2.70 26.40
CA ASP A 230 -7.82 -1.23 26.45
C ASP A 230 -6.45 -0.50 26.40
N ALA A 231 -6.10 -0.01 25.22
CA ALA A 231 -5.00 0.96 25.01
C ALA A 231 -5.55 2.36 24.70
N ARG A 232 -6.47 2.87 25.53
CA ARG A 232 -7.03 4.23 25.40
C ARG A 232 -7.20 4.95 26.73
N ASP A 233 -6.16 5.01 27.57
CA ASP A 233 -6.12 6.08 28.60
C ASP A 233 -4.71 6.34 29.16
N ALA A 234 -3.88 7.05 28.40
CA ALA A 234 -2.63 7.61 28.92
C ALA A 234 -2.21 8.87 28.13
N SER A 235 -3.07 9.89 28.12
CA SER A 235 -2.67 11.25 27.75
C SER A 235 -3.38 12.24 28.66
N LYS A 236 -2.91 12.33 29.90
CA LYS A 236 -3.06 13.50 30.78
C LYS A 236 -2.21 13.33 32.04
N ASN A 237 -1.33 14.31 32.24
CA ASN A 237 -0.65 14.68 33.49
C ASN A 237 0.27 13.63 34.14
N ASP A 238 1.58 13.82 33.96
CA ASP A 238 2.47 14.17 35.07
C ASP A 238 3.88 14.47 34.56
N MET A 239 4.25 15.76 34.54
CA MET A 239 5.67 16.17 34.50
C MET A 239 6.25 16.07 35.90
N PRO A 240 7.35 15.34 36.14
CA PRO A 240 8.06 15.45 37.40
C PRO A 240 8.83 16.78 37.42
N LYS A 241 8.53 17.60 38.44
CA LYS A 241 9.26 18.83 38.77
C LYS A 241 10.74 18.49 38.98
N LYS A 242 11.63 19.21 38.28
CA LYS A 242 13.06 19.27 38.58
C LYS A 242 13.23 19.72 40.04
N LYS A 243 13.77 18.83 40.89
CA LYS A 243 14.53 19.22 42.06
C LYS A 243 15.99 19.23 41.64
N ASN A 244 16.57 20.43 41.63
CA ASN A 244 17.99 20.60 41.87
C ASN A 244 18.22 20.12 43.31
N ASP A 245 19.21 19.27 43.52
CA ASP A 245 20.10 19.35 44.67
C ASP A 245 21.40 18.67 44.25
N ASP A 246 22.46 19.43 44.45
CA ASP A 246 23.85 19.12 44.19
C ASP A 246 24.29 17.93 45.03
N ASP A 247 24.87 16.90 44.41
CA ASP A 247 25.77 15.98 45.11
C ASP A 247 26.79 15.37 44.13
N PHE A 248 27.94 16.06 44.12
CA PHE A 248 29.26 15.49 44.34
C PHE A 248 29.83 14.48 43.32
N GLU A 249 30.77 15.02 42.55
CA GLU A 249 31.79 14.33 41.79
C GLU A 249 32.60 13.34 42.64
N ASP A 250 32.92 12.18 42.07
CA ASP A 250 34.28 11.60 41.98
C ASP A 250 34.23 10.05 42.06
N PHE A 251 34.06 9.42 40.90
CA PHE A 251 34.42 8.02 40.71
C PHE A 251 35.56 7.92 39.70
N GLY A 252 36.78 8.00 40.24
CA GLY A 252 37.88 7.06 39.98
C GLY A 252 38.05 6.56 38.55
N LYS A 253 38.93 7.23 37.80
CA LYS A 253 39.57 6.67 36.60
C LYS A 253 40.46 5.47 36.98
N PRO A 254 40.42 4.33 36.27
CA PRO A 254 41.52 3.38 36.28
C PRO A 254 42.40 3.61 35.05
N ARG A 255 43.73 3.72 35.25
CA ARG A 255 44.83 3.29 34.36
C ARG A 255 46.11 4.08 34.64
N ASP A 256 47.09 3.42 35.28
CA ASP A 256 48.36 3.03 34.65
C ASP A 256 49.44 2.70 35.70
N SER A 257 50.41 1.88 35.28
CA SER A 257 51.68 1.44 35.88
C SER A 257 51.68 0.00 36.43
N MET A 258 52.21 -0.94 35.66
CA MET A 258 53.60 -1.46 35.74
C MET A 258 53.89 -2.19 37.05
N ALA A 259 54.14 -3.50 36.98
CA ALA A 259 55.48 -4.08 37.08
C ALA A 259 55.45 -5.55 37.53
N PHE A 260 56.25 -6.36 36.83
CA PHE A 260 56.73 -7.73 37.11
C PHE A 260 55.75 -8.90 36.99
#